data_AF-A0AAN9C2V0-F1
#
_entry.id   AF-A0AAN9C2V0-F1
#
_cell.length_a   1.000
_cell.length_b   1.000
_cell.length_c   1.000
_cell.angle_alpha   90.00
_cell.angle_beta   90.00
_cell.angle_gamma   90.00
#
_symmetry.space_group_name_H-M   'P 1'
#
loop_
_entity.id
_entity.type
_entity.pdbx_description
1 polymer ?
#
loop_
_entity_poly.entity_id
_entity_poly.type
_entity_poly.pdbx_seq_one_letter_code
_entity_poly.pdbx_strand_id
1 'polypeptide(L)'
;MEYKVGQEWGSTKAPVATRFICSYDASNSEMTMLETFFNNLDAFKPDLILLSGLHMLESLEPEFFESRLAALIQGLDKVDARIPVHLEFASMMDKNFMRSILEKAMSKVTSLGLNEQELAFASIAMNGPHSDHLEMSEGQPVIHIMSDLIHWMLSTYGKSSKRPDSRLTRIHFHSLTYHIVSVHKDHWKNVKSATMAGTRVAGHQACDTKESNPHFVDLRIPLEFKLYSGDVQRKFDPHNPAFTWTMGEFYFVFSPVLVCKHPLKTVGLGDAISATGLMFSEFSP
;
A
#
# COMPACT_ATOMS: atom_id res chain seq x y z
N MET A 1 -10.11 -21.25 -6.71
CA MET A 1 -11.16 -21.52 -7.71
C MET A 1 -11.62 -20.19 -8.29
N GLU A 2 -11.65 -20.05 -9.60
CA GLU A 2 -12.12 -18.82 -10.28
C GLU A 2 -13.40 -19.11 -11.06
N TYR A 3 -14.30 -18.13 -11.13
CA TYR A 3 -15.55 -18.24 -11.87
C TYR A 3 -15.94 -16.91 -12.51
N LYS A 4 -16.53 -16.99 -13.72
CA LYS A 4 -16.94 -15.83 -14.53
C LYS A 4 -18.38 -15.43 -14.24
N VAL A 5 -18.74 -14.18 -14.57
CA VAL A 5 -20.16 -13.74 -14.59
C VAL A 5 -20.94 -14.71 -15.48
N GLY A 6 -22.06 -15.20 -14.97
CA GLY A 6 -22.96 -16.08 -15.70
C GLY A 6 -22.49 -17.53 -15.83
N GLN A 7 -21.38 -17.92 -15.20
CA GLN A 7 -20.96 -19.32 -15.16
C GLN A 7 -21.92 -20.15 -14.29
N GLU A 8 -22.34 -21.30 -14.80
CA GLU A 8 -23.35 -22.16 -14.17
C GLU A 8 -22.72 -23.44 -13.61
N TRP A 9 -23.16 -23.86 -12.41
CA TRP A 9 -22.89 -25.18 -11.84
C TRP A 9 -24.18 -25.72 -11.22
N GLY A 10 -24.76 -26.76 -11.84
CA GLY A 10 -26.09 -27.26 -11.50
C GLY A 10 -27.15 -26.19 -11.72
N SER A 11 -27.96 -25.89 -10.71
CA SER A 11 -28.97 -24.84 -10.74
C SER A 11 -28.45 -23.45 -10.34
N THR A 12 -27.17 -23.31 -10.04
CA THR A 12 -26.59 -22.04 -9.54
C THR A 12 -25.83 -21.33 -10.64
N LYS A 13 -26.00 -20.00 -10.73
CA LYS A 13 -25.33 -19.13 -11.69
C LYS A 13 -24.59 -18.01 -10.96
N ALA A 14 -23.31 -17.81 -11.28
CA ALA A 14 -22.51 -16.77 -10.66
C ALA A 14 -22.98 -15.37 -11.11
N PRO A 15 -23.40 -14.48 -10.18
CA PRO A 15 -23.84 -13.12 -10.54
C PRO A 15 -22.66 -12.19 -10.85
N VAL A 16 -21.47 -12.53 -10.36
CA VAL A 16 -20.24 -11.74 -10.50
C VAL A 16 -19.08 -12.65 -10.91
N ALA A 17 -18.09 -12.10 -11.61
CA ALA A 17 -16.80 -12.77 -11.81
C ALA A 17 -15.94 -12.55 -10.57
N THR A 18 -15.54 -13.62 -9.90
CA THR A 18 -14.64 -13.54 -8.75
C THR A 18 -13.97 -14.89 -8.50
N ARG A 19 -13.29 -15.00 -7.36
CA ARG A 19 -12.49 -16.15 -6.96
C ARG A 19 -12.83 -16.56 -5.54
N PHE A 20 -12.82 -17.87 -5.29
CA PHE A 20 -12.82 -18.47 -3.97
C PHE A 20 -11.44 -19.06 -3.69
N ILE A 21 -10.80 -18.66 -2.60
CA ILE A 21 -9.46 -19.10 -2.22
C ILE A 21 -9.59 -19.88 -0.91
N CYS A 22 -9.03 -21.08 -0.87
CA CYS A 22 -8.84 -21.86 0.34
C CYS A 22 -7.44 -22.46 0.37
N SER A 23 -6.88 -22.62 1.56
CA SER A 23 -5.57 -23.22 1.81
C SER A 23 -5.55 -23.90 3.18
N TYR A 24 -4.58 -24.77 3.40
CA TYR A 24 -4.14 -25.19 4.74
C TYR A 24 -2.66 -24.84 4.83
N ASP A 25 -2.40 -23.59 5.24
CA ASP A 25 -1.09 -22.95 5.14
C ASP A 25 -0.60 -22.49 6.51
N ALA A 26 -0.24 -23.47 7.35
CA ALA A 26 0.28 -23.24 8.69
C ALA A 26 1.58 -22.41 8.68
N SER A 27 2.44 -22.64 7.69
CA SER A 27 3.76 -22.00 7.63
C SER A 27 3.68 -20.49 7.42
N ASN A 28 2.81 -20.03 6.51
CA ASN A 28 2.62 -18.60 6.29
C ASN A 28 1.71 -17.98 7.35
N SER A 29 0.66 -18.69 7.81
CA SER A 29 -0.24 -18.17 8.85
C SER A 29 0.51 -17.90 10.15
N GLU A 30 1.50 -18.72 10.50
CA GLU A 30 2.31 -18.56 11.72
C GLU A 30 3.61 -17.78 11.48
N MET A 31 3.87 -17.33 10.24
CA MET A 31 5.10 -16.64 9.82
C MET A 31 6.41 -17.39 10.18
N THR A 32 6.40 -18.72 10.19
CA THR A 32 7.50 -19.58 10.70
C THR A 32 8.92 -19.29 10.18
N MET A 33 9.05 -18.60 9.04
CA MET A 33 10.33 -18.24 8.43
C MET A 33 10.89 -16.87 8.85
N LEU A 34 10.22 -16.11 9.71
CA LEU A 34 10.62 -14.74 10.08
C LEU A 34 12.01 -14.67 10.72
N GLU A 35 12.29 -15.52 11.70
CA GLU A 35 13.58 -15.56 12.38
C GLU A 35 14.69 -15.99 11.41
N THR A 36 14.41 -17.01 10.59
CA THR A 36 15.30 -17.45 9.52
C THR A 36 15.60 -16.32 8.54
N PHE A 37 14.59 -15.53 8.16
CA PHE A 37 14.76 -14.37 7.27
C PHE A 37 15.75 -13.36 7.87
N PHE A 38 15.53 -12.93 9.12
CA PHE A 38 16.42 -11.96 9.78
C PHE A 38 17.84 -12.52 10.00
N ASN A 39 17.98 -13.80 10.34
CA ASN A 39 19.28 -14.45 10.54
C ASN A 39 20.14 -14.52 9.27
N ASN A 40 19.54 -14.40 8.08
CA ASN A 40 20.26 -14.44 6.80
C ASN A 40 20.63 -13.05 6.26
N LEU A 41 20.19 -11.96 6.88
CA LEU A 41 20.45 -10.61 6.38
C LEU A 41 21.94 -10.24 6.40
N ASP A 42 22.68 -10.66 7.42
CA ASP A 42 24.12 -10.38 7.53
C ASP A 42 24.94 -11.03 6.40
N ALA A 43 24.51 -12.21 5.97
CA ALA A 43 25.13 -12.93 4.85
C ALA A 43 24.72 -12.32 3.50
N PHE A 44 23.44 -11.97 3.34
CA PHE A 44 22.90 -11.45 2.08
C PHE A 44 23.25 -9.98 1.81
N LYS A 45 23.37 -9.16 2.85
CA LYS A 45 23.68 -7.71 2.81
C LYS A 45 22.74 -6.94 1.87
N PRO A 46 21.43 -6.89 2.16
CA PRO A 46 20.46 -6.24 1.28
C PRO A 46 20.62 -4.72 1.27
N ASP A 47 20.37 -4.10 0.12
CA ASP A 47 20.19 -2.64 -0.01
C ASP A 47 18.76 -2.18 0.32
N LEU A 48 17.80 -3.11 0.35
CA LEU A 48 16.38 -2.86 0.65
C LEU A 48 15.76 -4.14 1.21
N ILE A 49 14.92 -4.01 2.23
CA ILE A 49 14.15 -5.11 2.82
C ILE A 49 12.66 -4.88 2.54
N LEU A 50 11.97 -5.91 2.08
CA LEU A 50 10.51 -5.90 1.89
C LEU A 50 9.89 -6.97 2.79
N LEU A 51 8.88 -6.58 3.55
CA LEU A 51 8.15 -7.43 4.47
C LEU A 51 6.66 -7.34 4.16
N SER A 52 5.96 -8.46 4.31
CA SER A 52 4.49 -8.55 4.30
C SER A 52 4.06 -9.78 5.10
N GLY A 53 2.77 -10.13 5.04
CA GLY A 53 2.22 -11.33 5.66
C GLY A 53 1.70 -11.14 7.09
N LEU A 54 1.86 -9.95 7.69
CA LEU A 54 1.32 -9.68 9.03
C LEU A 54 -0.19 -9.97 9.10
N HIS A 55 -0.95 -9.56 8.09
CA HIS A 55 -2.40 -9.81 8.00
C HIS A 55 -2.80 -11.28 8.17
N MET A 56 -1.91 -12.24 7.90
CA MET A 56 -2.18 -13.66 8.09
C MET A 56 -2.25 -14.08 9.57
N LEU A 57 -1.70 -13.26 10.47
CA LEU A 57 -1.75 -13.48 11.92
C LEU A 57 -3.09 -13.04 12.53
N GLU A 58 -3.94 -12.31 11.82
CA GLU A 58 -5.17 -11.71 12.37
C GLU A 58 -6.14 -12.75 12.93
N SER A 59 -6.17 -13.95 12.33
CA SER A 59 -7.05 -15.05 12.76
C SER A 59 -6.49 -15.90 13.91
N LEU A 60 -5.26 -15.63 14.35
CA LEU A 60 -4.59 -16.40 15.41
C LEU A 60 -4.87 -15.82 16.79
N GLU A 61 -4.60 -16.63 17.82
CA GLU A 61 -4.76 -16.21 19.21
C GLU A 61 -3.98 -14.91 19.51
N PRO A 62 -4.56 -13.96 20.25
CA PRO A 62 -3.95 -12.65 20.51
C PRO A 62 -2.52 -12.74 21.09
N GLU A 63 -2.27 -13.67 22.01
CA GLU A 63 -0.94 -13.89 22.59
C GLU A 63 0.07 -14.36 21.55
N PHE A 64 -0.37 -15.20 20.61
CA PHE A 64 0.47 -15.66 19.52
C PHE A 64 0.81 -14.51 18.57
N PHE A 65 -0.19 -13.73 18.14
CA PHE A 65 0.03 -12.53 17.34
C PHE A 65 1.04 -11.58 18.01
N GLU A 66 0.85 -11.28 19.29
CA GLU A 66 1.74 -10.39 20.04
C GLU A 66 3.17 -10.94 20.13
N SER A 67 3.34 -12.26 20.30
CA SER A 67 4.66 -12.89 20.26
C SER A 67 5.34 -12.76 18.89
N ARG A 68 4.58 -12.92 17.81
CA ARG A 68 5.07 -12.80 16.42
C ARG A 68 5.41 -11.35 16.07
N LEU A 69 4.60 -10.40 16.51
CA LEU A 69 4.87 -8.96 16.36
C LEU A 69 6.13 -8.54 17.14
N ALA A 70 6.31 -9.07 18.36
CA ALA A 70 7.53 -8.84 19.14
C ALA A 70 8.77 -9.41 18.45
N ALA A 71 8.68 -10.60 17.85
CA ALA A 71 9.76 -11.20 17.07
C ALA A 71 10.12 -10.34 15.83
N LEU A 72 9.11 -9.81 15.13
CA LEU A 72 9.31 -8.87 14.02
C LEU A 72 10.09 -7.63 14.48
N ILE A 73 9.66 -7.00 15.58
CA ILE A 73 10.29 -5.79 16.10
C ILE A 73 11.75 -6.06 16.51
N GLN A 74 12.02 -7.18 17.18
CA GLN A 74 13.39 -7.59 17.53
C GLN A 74 14.26 -7.82 16.30
N GLY A 75 13.70 -8.34 15.20
CA GLY A 75 14.39 -8.45 13.92
C GLY A 75 14.70 -7.09 13.32
N LEU A 76 13.71 -6.20 13.27
CA LEU A 76 13.85 -4.84 12.73
C LEU A 76 14.86 -3.99 13.52
N ASP A 77 14.96 -4.18 14.84
CA ASP A 77 15.93 -3.48 15.69
C ASP A 77 17.39 -3.84 15.38
N LYS A 78 17.62 -4.98 14.74
CA LYS A 78 18.96 -5.42 14.30
C LYS A 78 19.32 -4.91 12.89
N VAL A 79 18.34 -4.40 12.14
CA VAL A 79 18.56 -3.90 10.78
C VAL A 79 19.31 -2.57 10.84
N ASP A 80 20.39 -2.45 10.08
CA ASP A 80 21.13 -1.19 9.92
C ASP A 80 20.18 -0.05 9.49
N ALA A 81 20.27 1.08 10.18
CA ALA A 81 19.41 2.24 9.93
C ALA A 81 19.47 2.75 8.48
N ARG A 82 20.59 2.51 7.79
CA ARG A 82 20.83 2.88 6.39
C ARG A 82 20.07 1.99 5.39
N ILE A 83 19.63 0.80 5.79
CA ILE A 83 18.87 -0.11 4.94
C ILE A 83 17.38 0.21 5.10
N PRO A 84 16.69 0.70 4.06
CA PRO A 84 15.26 0.96 4.12
C PRO A 84 14.49 -0.35 4.27
N VAL A 85 13.45 -0.31 5.09
CA VAL A 85 12.50 -1.43 5.25
C VAL A 85 11.13 -0.98 4.76
N HIS A 86 10.57 -1.71 3.81
CA HIS A 86 9.21 -1.54 3.35
C HIS A 86 8.30 -2.61 3.97
N LEU A 87 7.16 -2.19 4.51
CA LEU A 87 6.11 -3.08 4.98
C LEU A 87 4.88 -2.92 4.07
N GLU A 88 4.45 -4.00 3.43
CA GLU A 88 3.22 -4.03 2.64
C GLU A 88 2.08 -4.53 3.52
N PHE A 89 1.10 -3.67 3.76
CA PHE A 89 -0.18 -4.07 4.35
C PHE A 89 -1.03 -4.80 3.32
N ALA A 90 -1.87 -5.69 3.82
CA ALA A 90 -2.95 -6.28 3.07
C ALA A 90 -4.17 -6.43 4.00
N SER A 91 -5.21 -7.11 3.51
CA SER A 91 -6.52 -7.20 4.14
C SER A 91 -6.47 -7.50 5.64
N MET A 92 -6.82 -6.49 6.44
CA MET A 92 -6.97 -6.56 7.90
C MET A 92 -8.32 -5.95 8.27
N MET A 93 -9.06 -6.60 9.16
CA MET A 93 -10.41 -6.21 9.59
C MET A 93 -10.58 -6.14 11.11
N ASP A 94 -9.56 -6.44 11.91
CA ASP A 94 -9.56 -6.31 13.37
C ASP A 94 -8.90 -5.01 13.84
N LYS A 95 -9.65 -4.21 14.62
CA LYS A 95 -9.20 -2.88 15.07
C LYS A 95 -8.03 -2.95 16.05
N ASN A 96 -8.00 -3.96 16.92
CA ASN A 96 -6.95 -4.11 17.93
C ASN A 96 -5.65 -4.59 17.26
N PHE A 97 -5.78 -5.49 16.30
CA PHE A 97 -4.69 -5.96 15.45
C PHE A 97 -4.02 -4.80 14.69
N MET A 98 -4.82 -4.02 13.95
CA MET A 98 -4.34 -2.82 13.24
C MET A 98 -3.68 -1.83 14.19
N ARG A 99 -4.29 -1.56 15.35
CA ARG A 99 -3.72 -0.66 16.38
C ARG A 99 -2.36 -1.15 16.87
N SER A 100 -2.23 -2.42 17.24
CA SER A 100 -0.96 -2.99 17.71
C SER A 100 0.15 -2.84 16.67
N ILE A 101 -0.14 -3.09 15.38
CA ILE A 101 0.85 -2.91 14.30
C ILE A 101 1.22 -1.43 14.15
N LEU A 102 0.25 -0.53 14.10
CA LEU A 102 0.49 0.90 13.92
C LEU A 102 1.34 1.48 15.06
N GLU A 103 1.05 1.11 16.30
CA GLU A 103 1.76 1.61 17.47
C GLU A 103 3.18 1.04 17.61
N LYS A 104 3.36 -0.26 17.32
CA LYS A 104 4.60 -0.98 17.63
C LYS A 104 5.56 -1.10 16.45
N ALA A 105 5.07 -1.23 15.21
CA ALA A 105 5.92 -1.50 14.04
C ALA A 105 6.24 -0.26 13.20
N MET A 106 5.37 0.76 13.16
CA MET A 106 5.54 1.89 12.23
C MET A 106 6.83 2.68 12.46
N SER A 107 7.28 2.81 13.71
CA SER A 107 8.54 3.51 14.01
C SER A 107 9.78 2.77 13.51
N LYS A 108 9.65 1.46 13.21
CA LYS A 108 10.77 0.57 12.85
C LYS A 108 10.95 0.39 11.35
N VAL A 109 9.94 0.75 10.55
CA VAL A 109 9.96 0.62 9.09
C VAL A 109 10.16 1.98 8.41
N THR A 110 10.75 1.98 7.22
CA THR A 110 11.04 3.21 6.47
C THR A 110 9.92 3.57 5.51
N SER A 111 9.24 2.56 4.97
CA SER A 111 8.17 2.72 4.01
C SER A 111 6.98 1.80 4.32
N LEU A 112 5.79 2.26 3.97
CA LEU A 112 4.54 1.51 4.05
C LEU A 112 3.88 1.46 2.66
N GLY A 113 3.29 0.32 2.29
CA GLY A 113 2.44 0.16 1.11
C GLY A 113 1.06 -0.37 1.53
N LEU A 114 -0.01 0.17 0.95
CA LEU A 114 -1.39 -0.15 1.33
C LEU A 114 -2.41 0.37 0.31
N ASN A 115 -3.64 -0.17 0.34
CA ASN A 115 -4.77 0.30 -0.46
C ASN A 115 -5.77 1.15 0.34
N GLU A 116 -6.88 1.55 -0.28
CA GLU A 116 -7.95 2.35 0.34
C GLU A 116 -8.63 1.69 1.53
N GLN A 117 -8.77 0.36 1.53
CA GLN A 117 -9.39 -0.38 2.63
C GLN A 117 -8.49 -0.32 3.86
N GLU A 118 -7.20 -0.64 3.71
CA GLU A 118 -6.29 -0.59 4.86
C GLU A 118 -6.02 0.85 5.34
N LEU A 119 -5.96 1.84 4.44
CA LEU A 119 -5.81 3.26 4.82
C LEU A 119 -7.00 3.75 5.64
N ALA A 120 -8.21 3.48 5.14
CA ALA A 120 -9.45 3.86 5.82
C ALA A 120 -9.57 3.13 7.17
N PHE A 121 -9.25 1.83 7.19
CA PHE A 121 -9.32 1.03 8.40
C PHE A 121 -8.29 1.46 9.46
N ALA A 122 -7.08 1.87 9.05
CA ALA A 122 -6.10 2.49 9.95
C ALA A 122 -6.65 3.76 10.62
N SER A 123 -7.38 4.59 9.87
CA SER A 123 -8.06 5.76 10.44
C SER A 123 -9.15 5.34 11.44
N ILE A 124 -10.00 4.39 11.08
CA ILE A 124 -11.07 3.87 11.96
C ILE A 124 -10.51 3.25 13.25
N ALA A 125 -9.41 2.49 13.16
CA ALA A 125 -8.80 1.83 14.32
C ALA A 125 -8.20 2.83 15.32
N MET A 126 -7.76 4.00 14.84
CA MET A 126 -7.04 5.01 15.62
C MET A 126 -7.84 6.30 15.84
N ASN A 127 -9.13 6.32 15.50
CA ASN A 127 -9.98 7.53 15.53
C ASN A 127 -9.33 8.70 14.77
N GLY A 128 -8.77 8.41 13.59
CA GLY A 128 -8.15 9.38 12.71
C GLY A 128 -9.16 10.25 11.93
N PRO A 129 -8.68 11.14 11.05
CA PRO A 129 -9.54 11.97 10.22
C PRO A 129 -10.49 11.15 9.36
N HIS A 130 -11.67 11.71 9.07
CA HIS A 130 -12.69 11.09 8.21
C HIS A 130 -13.23 9.74 8.72
N SER A 131 -12.85 9.27 9.92
CA SER A 131 -13.24 7.96 10.48
C SER A 131 -14.75 7.75 10.61
N ASP A 132 -15.52 8.80 10.86
CA ASP A 132 -17.00 8.76 10.97
C ASP A 132 -17.72 8.73 9.61
N HIS A 133 -17.01 9.02 8.51
CA HIS A 133 -17.59 9.17 7.16
C HIS A 133 -16.98 8.23 6.13
N LEU A 134 -16.02 7.39 6.53
CA LEU A 134 -15.48 6.31 5.72
C LEU A 134 -16.46 5.12 5.74
N GLU A 135 -17.69 5.33 5.29
CA GLU A 135 -18.44 4.23 4.70
C GLU A 135 -17.62 3.77 3.51
N MET A 136 -17.18 2.51 3.50
CA MET A 136 -16.44 1.90 2.40
C MET A 136 -17.37 1.86 1.17
N SER A 137 -17.56 3.00 0.53
CA SER A 137 -18.54 3.15 -0.54
C SER A 137 -18.06 2.39 -1.77
N GLU A 138 -19.00 1.77 -2.47
CA GLU A 138 -18.76 1.18 -3.77
C GLU A 138 -18.37 2.29 -4.76
N GLY A 139 -17.06 2.51 -4.95
CA GLY A 139 -16.60 3.59 -5.80
C GLY A 139 -15.10 3.86 -5.72
N GLN A 140 -14.64 4.80 -6.54
CA GLN A 140 -13.27 5.28 -6.46
C GLN A 140 -13.04 6.03 -5.14
N PRO A 141 -11.96 5.75 -4.39
CA PRO A 141 -11.63 6.51 -3.19
C PRO A 141 -11.39 7.98 -3.53
N VAL A 142 -12.01 8.89 -2.76
CA VAL A 142 -11.91 10.33 -3.02
C VAL A 142 -10.47 10.82 -2.80
N ILE A 143 -9.88 11.41 -3.84
CA ILE A 143 -8.45 11.75 -3.91
C ILE A 143 -7.99 12.59 -2.71
N HIS A 144 -8.71 13.68 -2.40
CA HIS A 144 -8.30 14.56 -1.31
C HIS A 144 -8.41 13.91 0.07
N ILE A 145 -9.37 13.01 0.27
CA ILE A 145 -9.52 12.25 1.53
C ILE A 145 -8.32 11.33 1.71
N MET A 146 -7.93 10.59 0.66
CA MET A 146 -6.76 9.69 0.74
C MET A 146 -5.48 10.47 1.04
N SER A 147 -5.28 11.63 0.42
CA SER A 147 -4.14 12.50 0.72
C SER A 147 -4.11 12.96 2.17
N ASP A 148 -5.25 13.37 2.72
CA ASP A 148 -5.35 13.80 4.13
C ASP A 148 -5.03 12.64 5.09
N LEU A 149 -5.50 11.42 4.78
CA LEU A 149 -5.23 10.23 5.57
C LEU A 149 -3.74 9.85 5.52
N ILE A 150 -3.11 9.88 4.34
CA ILE A 150 -1.67 9.65 4.18
C ILE A 150 -0.88 10.68 4.98
N HIS A 151 -1.26 11.96 4.89
CA HIS A 151 -0.63 13.03 5.67
C HIS A 151 -0.79 12.81 7.17
N TRP A 152 -1.97 12.40 7.63
CA TRP A 152 -2.21 12.07 9.03
C TRP A 152 -1.36 10.88 9.49
N MET A 153 -1.25 9.81 8.70
CA MET A 153 -0.40 8.67 9.06
C MET A 153 1.07 9.07 9.19
N LEU A 154 1.60 9.82 8.22
CA LEU A 154 2.97 10.32 8.26
C LEU A 154 3.19 11.32 9.40
N SER A 155 2.22 12.18 9.69
CA SER A 155 2.32 13.13 10.81
C SER A 155 2.25 12.44 12.18
N THR A 156 1.47 11.36 12.27
CA THR A 156 1.24 10.63 13.53
C THR A 156 2.37 9.66 13.85
N TYR A 157 2.82 8.90 12.85
CA TYR A 157 3.75 7.78 13.01
C TYR A 157 5.09 8.01 12.34
N GLY A 158 5.18 8.94 11.38
CA GLY A 158 6.39 9.19 10.61
C GLY A 158 7.46 9.97 11.36
N LYS A 159 8.64 10.01 10.75
CA LYS A 159 9.78 10.81 11.21
C LYS A 159 9.38 12.28 11.24
N SER A 160 9.59 12.92 12.38
CA SER A 160 9.34 14.35 12.60
C SER A 160 10.16 14.84 13.79
N SER A 161 10.17 16.15 14.03
CA SER A 161 10.75 16.72 15.26
C SER A 161 10.16 16.14 16.55
N LYS A 162 8.88 15.72 16.54
CA LYS A 162 8.21 15.08 17.68
C LYS A 162 8.51 13.58 17.81
N ARG A 163 8.94 12.93 16.72
CA ARG A 163 9.26 11.50 16.66
C ARG A 163 10.57 11.30 15.90
N PRO A 164 11.71 11.79 16.42
CA PRO A 164 12.99 11.74 15.72
C PRO A 164 13.46 10.30 15.43
N ASP A 165 13.06 9.38 16.32
CA ASP A 165 13.40 7.95 16.26
C ASP A 165 12.52 7.15 15.30
N SER A 166 11.42 7.72 14.80
CA SER A 166 10.63 7.04 13.78
C SER A 166 11.40 6.99 12.46
N ARG A 167 11.40 5.83 11.82
CA ARG A 167 12.00 5.61 10.50
C ARG A 167 11.01 5.85 9.35
N LEU A 168 9.70 5.88 9.63
CA LEU A 168 8.67 5.94 8.59
C LEU A 168 8.72 7.28 7.88
N THR A 169 9.10 7.24 6.61
CA THR A 169 9.32 8.44 5.78
C THR A 169 8.69 8.29 4.40
N ARG A 170 7.97 7.20 4.12
CA ARG A 170 7.31 6.96 2.83
C ARG A 170 6.04 6.15 2.98
N ILE A 171 4.95 6.59 2.34
CA ILE A 171 3.74 5.79 2.14
C ILE A 171 3.46 5.72 0.64
N HIS A 172 3.26 4.51 0.13
CA HIS A 172 2.78 4.24 -1.22
C HIS A 172 1.34 3.74 -1.15
N PHE A 173 0.42 4.67 -1.33
CA PHE A 173 -1.00 4.36 -1.48
C PHE A 173 -1.27 3.94 -2.93
N HIS A 174 -1.91 2.80 -3.12
CA HIS A 174 -2.35 2.33 -4.43
C HIS A 174 -3.83 1.96 -4.41
N SER A 175 -4.57 2.43 -5.40
CA SER A 175 -5.97 2.06 -5.63
C SER A 175 -6.15 1.68 -7.10
N LEU A 176 -7.35 1.18 -7.45
CA LEU A 176 -7.64 0.77 -8.82
C LEU A 176 -7.37 1.87 -9.86
N THR A 177 -7.71 3.14 -9.56
CA THR A 177 -7.74 4.20 -10.58
C THR A 177 -6.61 5.23 -10.44
N TYR A 178 -5.93 5.30 -9.30
CA TYR A 178 -4.78 6.18 -9.09
C TYR A 178 -3.93 5.73 -7.90
N HIS A 179 -2.67 6.14 -7.90
CA HIS A 179 -1.77 5.98 -6.76
C HIS A 179 -1.34 7.34 -6.22
N ILE A 180 -1.01 7.37 -4.93
CA ILE A 180 -0.38 8.51 -4.26
C ILE A 180 0.85 8.00 -3.51
N VAL A 181 2.02 8.54 -3.81
CA VAL A 181 3.21 8.34 -2.99
C VAL A 181 3.49 9.62 -2.23
N SER A 182 3.64 9.51 -0.92
CA SER A 182 4.11 10.60 -0.08
C SER A 182 5.40 10.23 0.62
N VAL A 183 6.34 11.15 0.67
CA VAL A 183 7.65 10.96 1.30
C VAL A 183 8.05 12.14 2.16
N HIS A 184 8.89 11.91 3.16
CA HIS A 184 9.71 12.97 3.73
C HIS A 184 10.73 13.43 2.68
N LYS A 185 10.72 14.72 2.34
CA LYS A 185 11.46 15.29 1.20
C LYS A 185 12.97 15.04 1.23
N ASP A 186 13.55 14.91 2.42
CA ASP A 186 14.99 14.76 2.61
C ASP A 186 15.48 13.30 2.48
N HIS A 187 14.56 12.33 2.43
CA HIS A 187 14.90 10.90 2.49
C HIS A 187 14.66 10.14 1.19
N TRP A 188 13.95 10.70 0.21
CA TRP A 188 13.57 9.98 -1.00
C TRP A 188 13.68 10.84 -2.25
N LYS A 189 14.30 10.30 -3.30
CA LYS A 189 14.41 10.93 -4.62
C LYS A 189 13.73 10.08 -5.69
N ASN A 190 13.59 10.65 -6.89
CA ASN A 190 12.94 10.06 -8.05
C ASN A 190 11.47 9.61 -7.83
N VAL A 191 10.81 10.17 -6.81
CA VAL A 191 9.46 9.77 -6.37
C VAL A 191 8.41 9.92 -7.47
N LYS A 192 8.52 10.97 -8.30
CA LYS A 192 7.59 11.19 -9.41
C LYS A 192 7.63 10.03 -10.41
N SER A 193 8.81 9.69 -10.90
CA SER A 193 9.01 8.57 -11.84
C SER A 193 8.62 7.23 -11.20
N ALA A 194 8.97 7.04 -9.93
CA ALA A 194 8.61 5.85 -9.17
C ALA A 194 7.09 5.63 -9.08
N THR A 195 6.35 6.69 -8.77
CA THR A 195 4.88 6.66 -8.71
C THR A 195 4.28 6.32 -10.07
N MET A 196 4.77 6.95 -11.13
CA MET A 196 4.33 6.70 -12.50
C MET A 196 4.70 5.29 -12.99
N ALA A 197 5.83 4.73 -12.56
CA ALA A 197 6.20 3.36 -12.87
C ALA A 197 5.26 2.36 -12.17
N GLY A 198 4.90 2.63 -10.92
CA GLY A 198 3.89 1.87 -10.16
C GLY A 198 2.52 1.86 -10.84
N THR A 199 2.00 3.01 -11.28
CA THR A 199 0.71 3.06 -11.99
C THR A 199 0.76 2.40 -13.36
N ARG A 200 1.91 2.48 -14.05
CA ARG A 200 2.10 1.81 -15.35
C ARG A 200 2.08 0.29 -15.22
N VAL A 201 2.79 -0.27 -14.23
CA VAL A 201 2.83 -1.74 -14.04
C VAL A 201 1.45 -2.28 -13.67
N ALA A 202 0.63 -1.50 -12.96
CA ALA A 202 -0.75 -1.87 -12.65
C ALA A 202 -1.57 -2.19 -13.92
N GLY A 203 -1.51 -1.30 -14.92
CA GLY A 203 -2.19 -1.50 -16.20
C GLY A 203 -1.61 -2.65 -17.02
N HIS A 204 -0.28 -2.70 -17.13
CA HIS A 204 0.44 -3.73 -17.91
C HIS A 204 0.20 -5.13 -17.38
N GLN A 205 0.38 -5.34 -16.07
CA GLN A 205 0.17 -6.65 -15.47
C GLN A 205 -1.31 -7.05 -15.49
N ALA A 206 -2.23 -6.12 -15.23
CA ALA A 206 -3.66 -6.40 -15.31
C ALA A 206 -4.08 -6.88 -16.71
N CYS A 207 -3.55 -6.26 -17.77
CA CYS A 207 -3.82 -6.67 -19.16
C CYS A 207 -2.96 -7.83 -19.66
N ASP A 208 -1.96 -8.30 -18.90
CA ASP A 208 -0.93 -9.24 -19.35
C ASP A 208 -0.22 -8.77 -20.65
N THR A 209 0.10 -7.48 -20.72
CA THR A 209 0.81 -6.88 -21.86
C THR A 209 2.08 -6.16 -21.42
N LYS A 210 3.09 -6.16 -22.29
CA LYS A 210 4.30 -5.33 -22.11
C LYS A 210 4.15 -3.93 -22.69
N GLU A 211 3.22 -3.76 -23.63
CA GLU A 211 2.98 -2.50 -24.33
C GLU A 211 1.64 -1.89 -23.92
N SER A 212 1.64 -0.56 -23.78
CA SER A 212 0.42 0.21 -23.55
C SER A 212 -0.36 0.33 -24.86
N ASN A 213 -1.48 -0.37 -24.98
CA ASN A 213 -2.44 -0.13 -26.05
C ASN A 213 -3.65 0.64 -25.51
N PRO A 214 -3.91 1.87 -25.97
CA PRO A 214 -5.05 2.68 -25.52
C PRO A 214 -6.41 2.00 -25.71
N HIS A 215 -6.53 1.02 -26.61
CA HIS A 215 -7.76 0.28 -26.80
C HIS A 215 -8.11 -0.61 -25.59
N PHE A 216 -7.10 -1.12 -24.87
CA PHE A 216 -7.29 -2.07 -23.76
C PHE A 216 -7.38 -1.42 -22.38
N VAL A 217 -7.17 -0.11 -22.29
CA VAL A 217 -7.14 0.61 -21.01
C VAL A 217 -8.09 1.80 -21.01
N ASP A 218 -8.54 2.19 -19.82
CA ASP A 218 -9.33 3.40 -19.57
C ASP A 218 -8.69 4.28 -18.49
N LEU A 219 -8.81 5.59 -18.66
CA LEU A 219 -8.62 6.54 -17.57
C LEU A 219 -9.92 6.61 -16.77
N ARG A 220 -9.88 6.30 -15.46
CA ARG A 220 -11.07 6.19 -14.61
C ARG A 220 -11.11 7.15 -13.43
N ILE A 221 -10.23 8.15 -13.40
CA ILE A 221 -10.26 9.24 -12.42
C ILE A 221 -11.28 10.32 -12.82
N PRO A 222 -11.82 11.12 -11.87
CA PRO A 222 -12.51 12.35 -12.22
C PRO A 222 -11.56 13.29 -12.96
N LEU A 223 -12.08 14.00 -13.97
CA LEU A 223 -11.29 14.97 -14.75
C LEU A 223 -11.09 16.29 -14.01
N GLU A 224 -11.89 16.55 -12.97
CA GLU A 224 -11.70 17.66 -12.06
C GLU A 224 -11.69 17.15 -10.61
N PHE A 225 -10.69 17.53 -9.83
CA PHE A 225 -10.52 17.05 -8.44
C PHE A 225 -9.67 18.01 -7.60
N LYS A 226 -9.71 17.81 -6.28
CA LYS A 226 -8.76 18.41 -5.33
C LYS A 226 -7.71 17.39 -4.92
N LEU A 227 -6.45 17.81 -4.77
CA LEU A 227 -5.39 16.91 -4.30
C LEU A 227 -5.43 16.68 -2.79
N TYR A 228 -5.90 17.64 -2.00
CA TYR A 228 -6.08 17.58 -0.54
C TYR A 228 -7.22 18.52 -0.13
N SER A 229 -7.76 18.41 1.09
CA SER A 229 -9.04 19.09 1.42
C SER A 229 -8.99 20.62 1.31
N GLY A 230 -7.81 21.21 1.52
CA GLY A 230 -7.54 22.65 1.35
C GLY A 230 -7.08 23.07 -0.04
N ASP A 231 -7.05 22.17 -1.02
CA ASP A 231 -6.61 22.47 -2.39
C ASP A 231 -7.70 23.17 -3.20
N VAL A 232 -7.27 23.87 -4.25
CA VAL A 232 -8.17 24.37 -5.29
C VAL A 232 -8.59 23.23 -6.23
N GLN A 233 -9.72 23.40 -6.91
CA GLN A 233 -10.13 22.45 -7.95
C GLN A 233 -9.10 22.48 -9.10
N ARG A 234 -8.61 21.30 -9.48
CA ARG A 234 -7.66 21.11 -10.58
C ARG A 234 -8.32 20.34 -11.71
N LYS A 235 -7.81 20.52 -12.93
CA LYS A 235 -8.21 19.74 -14.11
C LYS A 235 -7.09 18.79 -14.50
N PHE A 236 -7.47 17.59 -14.93
CA PHE A 236 -6.53 16.61 -15.46
C PHE A 236 -5.93 17.06 -16.80
N ASP A 237 -4.61 16.94 -16.94
CA ASP A 237 -3.87 17.15 -18.19
C ASP A 237 -3.21 15.83 -18.63
N PRO A 238 -3.62 15.20 -19.75
CA PRO A 238 -3.02 13.97 -20.23
C PRO A 238 -1.55 14.12 -20.65
N HIS A 239 -1.07 15.32 -20.96
CA HIS A 239 0.34 15.57 -21.28
C HIS A 239 1.22 15.69 -20.03
N ASN A 240 0.61 16.02 -18.88
CA ASN A 240 1.26 16.08 -17.58
C ASN A 240 0.44 15.33 -16.53
N PRO A 241 0.34 13.98 -16.64
CA PRO A 241 -0.65 13.21 -15.89
C PRO A 241 -0.34 13.08 -14.40
N ALA A 242 0.90 13.36 -13.99
CA ALA A 242 1.33 13.25 -12.60
C ALA A 242 1.40 14.63 -11.93
N PHE A 243 0.72 14.76 -10.79
CA PHE A 243 0.63 15.98 -9.99
C PHE A 243 1.53 15.86 -8.77
N THR A 244 2.12 16.98 -8.34
CA THR A 244 3.03 17.02 -7.20
C THR A 244 2.71 18.20 -6.30
N TRP A 245 2.73 18.00 -4.99
CA TRP A 245 2.49 19.06 -4.00
C TRP A 245 3.21 18.73 -2.68
N THR A 246 3.18 19.67 -1.74
CA THR A 246 3.80 19.49 -0.42
C THR A 246 2.78 19.82 0.66
N MET A 247 2.73 19.01 1.72
CA MET A 247 1.98 19.29 2.94
C MET A 247 2.94 19.14 4.13
N GLY A 248 3.28 20.26 4.76
CA GLY A 248 4.32 20.29 5.80
C GLY A 248 5.69 19.88 5.25
N GLU A 249 6.29 18.84 5.85
CA GLU A 249 7.62 18.30 5.47
C GLU A 249 7.52 17.19 4.40
N PHE A 250 6.30 16.83 4.01
CA PHE A 250 6.04 15.69 3.14
C PHE A 250 5.74 16.13 1.70
N TYR A 251 6.46 15.53 0.76
CA TYR A 251 6.29 15.68 -0.67
C TYR A 251 5.38 14.57 -1.21
N PHE A 252 4.34 14.97 -1.94
CA PHE A 252 3.33 14.08 -2.49
C PHE A 252 3.42 14.04 -4.01
N VAL A 253 3.16 12.85 -4.57
CA VAL A 253 3.00 12.60 -5.99
C VAL A 253 1.71 11.82 -6.20
N PHE A 254 0.83 12.33 -7.06
CA PHE A 254 -0.33 11.64 -7.57
C PHE A 254 -0.06 11.20 -9.01
N SER A 255 -0.48 9.99 -9.37
CA SER A 255 -0.52 9.54 -10.76
C SER A 255 -1.76 8.68 -11.00
N PRO A 256 -2.49 8.88 -12.10
CA PRO A 256 -3.60 7.99 -12.45
C PRO A 256 -3.08 6.65 -12.99
N VAL A 257 -3.91 5.62 -12.85
CA VAL A 257 -3.74 4.31 -13.47
C VAL A 257 -4.50 4.30 -14.80
N LEU A 258 -3.85 3.74 -15.84
CA LEU A 258 -4.55 3.32 -17.05
C LEU A 258 -5.13 1.92 -16.80
N VAL A 259 -6.40 1.88 -16.40
CA VAL A 259 -7.06 0.67 -15.88
C VAL A 259 -7.37 -0.28 -17.02
N CYS A 260 -6.95 -1.54 -16.89
CA CYS A 260 -7.28 -2.56 -17.89
C CYS A 260 -8.80 -2.78 -17.99
N LYS A 261 -9.36 -2.72 -19.21
CA LYS A 261 -10.78 -2.96 -19.48
C LYS A 261 -11.18 -4.42 -19.22
N HIS A 262 -10.30 -5.34 -19.59
CA HIS A 262 -10.51 -6.78 -19.52
C HIS A 262 -9.34 -7.43 -18.78
N PRO A 263 -9.29 -7.34 -17.44
CA PRO A 263 -8.17 -7.83 -16.68
C PRO A 263 -8.03 -9.36 -16.81
N LEU A 264 -6.80 -9.80 -17.06
CA LEU A 264 -6.40 -11.22 -17.10
C LEU A 264 -5.68 -11.64 -15.83
N LYS A 265 -4.90 -10.74 -15.21
CA LYS A 265 -4.09 -11.05 -14.02
C LYS A 265 -4.10 -9.91 -13.00
N THR A 266 -4.90 -10.04 -11.94
CA THR A 266 -5.03 -9.00 -10.89
C THR A 266 -4.59 -9.48 -9.50
N VAL A 267 -4.38 -10.78 -9.31
CA VAL A 267 -3.80 -11.31 -8.06
C VAL A 267 -2.34 -10.88 -7.96
N GLY A 268 -1.94 -10.36 -6.78
CA GLY A 268 -0.59 -9.84 -6.53
C GLY A 268 -0.27 -8.53 -7.25
N LEU A 269 -1.28 -7.80 -7.72
CA LEU A 269 -1.07 -6.53 -8.43
C LEU A 269 -0.49 -5.44 -7.49
N GLY A 270 -0.99 -5.35 -6.26
CA GLY A 270 -0.46 -4.46 -5.22
C GLY A 270 1.03 -4.71 -4.95
N ASP A 271 1.42 -5.98 -4.81
CA ASP A 271 2.83 -6.36 -4.59
C ASP A 271 3.73 -5.89 -5.74
N ALA A 272 3.29 -6.09 -6.99
CA ALA A 272 4.03 -5.66 -8.18
C ALA A 272 4.12 -4.13 -8.28
N ILE A 273 3.05 -3.43 -7.90
CA ILE A 273 3.00 -1.96 -7.82
C ILE A 273 4.01 -1.45 -6.80
N SER A 274 3.98 -1.96 -5.57
CA SER A 274 4.88 -1.55 -4.50
C SER A 274 6.34 -1.87 -4.81
N ALA A 275 6.62 -3.07 -5.31
CA ALA A 275 7.96 -3.47 -5.74
C ALA A 275 8.49 -2.57 -6.85
N THR A 276 7.68 -2.28 -7.88
CA THR A 276 8.07 -1.36 -8.97
C THR A 276 8.30 0.05 -8.44
N GLY A 277 7.42 0.56 -7.58
CA GLY A 277 7.58 1.87 -6.97
C GLY A 277 8.90 1.98 -6.19
N LEU A 278 9.27 0.94 -5.43
CA LEU A 278 10.54 0.90 -4.69
C LEU A 278 11.75 0.80 -5.63
N MET A 279 11.68 -0.04 -6.67
CA MET A 279 12.76 -0.22 -7.66
C MET A 279 13.15 1.09 -8.35
N PHE A 280 12.19 2.00 -8.56
CA PHE A 280 12.42 3.32 -9.13
C PHE A 280 12.66 4.42 -8.09
N SER A 281 12.55 4.13 -6.79
CA SER A 281 12.83 5.08 -5.72
C SER A 281 14.31 5.04 -5.32
N GLU A 282 14.85 6.18 -4.90
CA GLU A 282 16.20 6.26 -4.31
C GLU A 282 16.07 6.72 -2.86
N PHE A 283 16.52 5.89 -1.91
CA PHE A 283 16.54 6.22 -0.49
C PHE A 283 17.82 6.94 -0.09
N SER A 284 17.70 7.96 0.75
CA SER A 284 18.80 8.70 1.38
C SER A 284 18.59 8.66 2.90
N PRO A 285 19.45 7.93 3.66
CA PRO A 285 19.30 7.74 5.10
C PRO A 285 19.24 9.04 5.92
#